data_AF-A0A8S4QEM7-F1
#
_entry.id   AF-A0A8S4QEM7-F1
#
_cell.length_a   1.000
_cell.length_b   1.000
_cell.length_c   1.000
_cell.angle_alpha   90.00
_cell.angle_beta   90.00
_cell.angle_gamma   90.00
#
_symmetry.space_group_name_H-M   'P 1'
#
loop_
_entity.id
_entity.type
_entity.pdbx_description
1 polymer ?
#
loop_
_entity_poly.entity_id
_entity_poly.type
_entity_poly.pdbx_seq_one_letter_code
_entity_poly.pdbx_strand_id
1 'polypeptide(L)'
;IGQHMEYEPEWESAFNLHVKLAQSITLALEWCSSERALAASAYRMALRRHADTCAKNASELRELGNQSASVIPYDVSKEPVSVHRPLSRFIAGLHLQLHRHGLSYHSREFERQDRPKPTPEELI
;
A
#
# COMPACT_ATOMS: atom_id res chain seq x y z
N ILE A 1 13.37 -35.92 10.18
CA ILE A 1 13.94 -34.80 9.39
C ILE A 1 12.84 -33.77 9.25
N GLY A 2 13.05 -32.56 9.77
CA GLY A 2 12.34 -31.34 9.41
C GLY A 2 10.87 -31.22 9.80
N GLN A 3 10.58 -30.61 10.95
CA GLN A 3 9.53 -29.57 11.08
C GLN A 3 9.53 -29.08 12.53
N HIS A 4 10.43 -28.13 12.81
CA HIS A 4 10.12 -27.14 13.85
C HIS A 4 9.53 -25.95 13.09
N MET A 5 8.24 -26.05 12.77
CA MET A 5 7.47 -24.86 12.49
C MET A 5 7.34 -24.19 13.85
N GLU A 6 8.17 -23.19 14.12
CA GLU A 6 8.05 -22.35 15.31
C GLU A 6 6.64 -21.77 15.26
N TYR A 7 5.78 -22.28 16.13
CA TYR A 7 4.37 -21.91 16.18
C TYR A 7 4.33 -20.50 16.76
N GLU A 8 4.32 -19.48 15.90
CA GLU A 8 4.19 -18.08 16.32
C GLU A 8 2.71 -17.72 16.45
N PRO A 9 2.15 -17.60 17.67
CA PRO A 9 0.71 -17.39 17.89
C PRO A 9 0.17 -16.11 17.25
N GLU A 10 1.06 -15.15 16.99
CA GLU A 10 0.74 -13.85 16.42
C GLU A 10 0.39 -13.94 14.93
N TRP A 11 1.06 -14.82 14.17
CA TRP A 11 0.79 -14.98 12.74
C TRP A 11 -0.58 -15.63 12.49
N GLU A 12 -0.92 -16.68 13.25
CA GLU A 12 -2.23 -17.35 13.16
C GLU A 12 -3.37 -16.39 13.51
N SER A 13 -3.18 -15.57 14.54
CA SER A 13 -4.17 -14.56 14.94
C SER A 13 -4.38 -13.49 13.87
N ALA A 14 -3.29 -12.95 13.30
CA ALA A 14 -3.35 -11.96 12.22
C ALA A 14 -3.97 -12.54 10.94
N PHE A 15 -3.63 -13.79 10.59
CA PHE A 15 -4.19 -14.50 9.45
C PHE A 15 -5.70 -14.75 9.63
N ASN A 16 -6.11 -15.27 10.78
CA ASN A 16 -7.53 -15.49 11.09
C ASN A 16 -8.34 -14.20 11.09
N LEU A 17 -7.77 -13.10 11.58
CA LEU A 17 -8.39 -11.78 11.49
C LEU A 17 -8.57 -11.36 10.03
N HIS A 18 -7.55 -11.53 9.18
CA HIS A 18 -7.65 -11.22 7.75
C HIS A 18 -8.75 -12.04 7.07
N VAL A 19 -8.81 -13.35 7.33
CA VAL A 19 -9.85 -14.24 6.77
C VAL A 19 -11.25 -13.75 7.17
N LYS A 20 -11.45 -13.42 8.45
CA LYS A 20 -12.73 -12.90 8.95
C LYS A 20 -13.11 -11.54 8.33
N LEU A 21 -12.13 -10.71 8.02
CA LEU A 21 -12.36 -9.38 7.42
C LEU A 21 -12.40 -9.39 5.90
N ALA A 22 -11.97 -10.47 5.23
CA ALA A 22 -11.78 -10.52 3.79
C ALA A 22 -13.04 -10.09 3.02
N GLN A 23 -14.21 -10.63 3.40
CA GLN A 23 -15.48 -10.27 2.77
C GLN A 23 -15.81 -8.79 2.95
N SER A 24 -15.68 -8.26 4.18
CA SER A 24 -15.96 -6.86 4.48
C SER A 24 -15.03 -5.91 3.73
N ILE A 25 -13.73 -6.26 3.61
CA ILE A 25 -12.75 -5.48 2.85
C ILE A 25 -13.12 -5.49 1.37
N THR A 26 -13.48 -6.63 0.80
CA THR A 26 -13.91 -6.73 -0.60
C THR A 26 -15.14 -5.86 -0.88
N LEU A 27 -16.19 -5.95 -0.02
CA LEU A 27 -17.38 -5.12 -0.16
C LEU A 27 -17.06 -3.63 -0.05
N ALA A 28 -16.16 -3.24 0.87
CA ALA A 28 -15.72 -1.85 0.99
C ALA A 28 -15.01 -1.36 -0.30
N LEU A 29 -14.14 -2.18 -0.90
CA LEU A 29 -13.47 -1.86 -2.16
C LEU A 29 -14.48 -1.70 -3.32
N GLU A 30 -15.47 -2.61 -3.41
CA GLU A 30 -16.53 -2.54 -4.40
C GLU A 30 -17.40 -1.30 -4.23
N TRP A 31 -17.81 -0.99 -3.00
CA TRP A 31 -18.62 0.20 -2.71
C TRP A 31 -17.87 1.48 -3.03
N CYS A 32 -16.60 1.59 -2.62
CA CYS A 32 -15.74 2.72 -2.97
C CYS A 32 -15.54 2.87 -4.47
N SER A 33 -15.78 1.82 -5.27
CA SER A 33 -15.63 1.83 -6.73
C SER A 33 -16.96 1.64 -7.47
N SER A 34 -18.08 1.95 -6.83
CA SER A 34 -19.41 1.87 -7.44
C SER A 34 -19.60 2.89 -8.58
N GLU A 35 -18.99 4.07 -8.45
CA GLU A 35 -19.00 5.12 -9.48
C GLU A 35 -17.66 5.84 -9.57
N ARG A 36 -17.38 6.48 -10.72
CA ARG A 36 -16.09 7.11 -11.00
C ARG A 36 -15.71 8.18 -9.98
N ALA A 37 -16.65 9.05 -9.59
CA ALA A 37 -16.37 10.14 -8.65
C ALA A 37 -16.00 9.62 -7.25
N LEU A 38 -16.72 8.59 -6.79
CA LEU A 38 -16.45 7.94 -5.51
C LEU A 38 -15.10 7.20 -5.54
N ALA A 39 -14.81 6.48 -6.63
CA ALA A 39 -13.53 5.79 -6.82
C ALA A 39 -12.35 6.77 -6.75
N ALA A 40 -12.46 7.89 -7.46
CA ALA A 40 -11.45 8.94 -7.44
C ALA A 40 -11.29 9.56 -6.04
N SER A 41 -12.40 9.84 -5.35
CA SER A 41 -12.37 10.42 -4.01
C SER A 41 -11.72 9.48 -2.99
N ALA A 42 -12.16 8.21 -2.96
CA ALA A 42 -11.65 7.20 -2.03
C ALA A 42 -10.15 6.95 -2.23
N TYR A 43 -9.72 6.78 -3.49
CA TYR A 43 -8.30 6.57 -3.80
C TYR A 43 -7.45 7.78 -3.39
N ARG A 44 -7.90 9.00 -3.71
CA ARG A 44 -7.23 10.25 -3.31
C ARG A 44 -7.14 10.38 -1.80
N MET A 45 -8.21 10.08 -1.05
CA MET A 45 -8.21 10.12 0.41
C MET A 45 -7.22 9.11 1.00
N ALA A 46 -7.17 7.90 0.45
CA ALA A 46 -6.24 6.87 0.90
C ALA A 46 -4.77 7.28 0.65
N LEU A 47 -4.45 7.79 -0.55
CA LEU A 47 -3.11 8.31 -0.87
C LEU A 47 -2.70 9.48 0.04
N ARG A 48 -3.63 10.38 0.35
CA ARG A 48 -3.39 11.49 1.30
C ARG A 48 -3.06 10.95 2.68
N ARG A 49 -3.91 10.05 3.20
CA ARG A 49 -3.69 9.44 4.51
C ARG A 49 -2.35 8.69 4.58
N HIS A 50 -1.96 8.04 3.48
CA HIS A 50 -0.67 7.35 3.39
C HIS A 50 0.48 8.34 3.49
N ALA A 51 0.46 9.42 2.70
CA ALA A 51 1.48 10.46 2.73
C ALA A 51 1.63 11.14 4.12
N ASP A 52 0.55 11.18 4.90
CA ASP A 52 0.55 11.80 6.24
C ASP A 52 0.98 10.83 7.35
N THR A 53 0.90 9.52 7.12
CA THR A 53 1.18 8.50 8.15
C THR A 53 2.53 7.83 7.95
N CYS A 54 2.96 7.65 6.70
CA CYS A 54 4.23 7.01 6.39
C CYS A 54 5.35 8.04 6.36
N ALA A 55 6.38 7.80 7.18
CA ALA A 55 7.60 8.59 7.15
C ALA A 55 8.22 8.48 5.75
N LYS A 56 8.61 9.63 5.18
CA LYS A 56 9.37 9.66 3.93
C LYS A 56 10.83 9.42 4.29
N ASN A 57 11.32 8.21 4.04
CA ASN A 57 12.74 7.96 4.04
C ASN A 57 13.34 8.69 2.82
N ALA A 58 14.33 9.55 3.06
CA ALA A 58 15.04 10.20 1.97
C ALA A 58 15.69 9.12 1.10
N SER A 59 15.63 9.27 -0.22
CA SER A 59 16.34 8.34 -1.09
C SER A 59 17.84 8.49 -0.90
N GLU A 60 18.54 7.36 -0.85
CA GLU A 60 19.99 7.28 -0.71
C GLU A 60 20.58 6.61 -1.95
N LEU A 61 21.76 7.07 -2.39
CA LEU A 61 22.52 6.37 -3.41
C LEU A 61 23.22 5.16 -2.78
N ARG A 62 22.97 3.97 -3.30
CA ARG A 62 23.66 2.74 -2.89
C ARG A 62 24.43 2.15 -4.06
N GLU A 63 25.61 1.62 -3.76
CA GLU A 63 26.50 1.02 -4.75
C GLU A 63 26.65 -0.48 -4.49
N LEU A 64 26.63 -1.27 -5.56
CA LEU A 64 26.88 -2.71 -5.54
C LEU A 64 27.79 -3.07 -6.72
N GLY A 65 29.06 -3.33 -6.42
CA GLY A 65 30.08 -3.56 -7.44
C GLY A 65 30.30 -2.30 -8.28
N ASN A 66 29.97 -2.37 -9.58
CA ASN A 66 30.08 -1.26 -10.53
C ASN A 66 28.73 -0.58 -10.84
N GLN A 67 27.68 -0.90 -10.08
CA GLN A 67 26.34 -0.34 -10.27
C GLN A 67 26.00 0.59 -9.10
N SER A 68 25.26 1.65 -9.41
CA SER A 68 24.69 2.55 -8.41
C SER A 68 23.20 2.73 -8.65
N ALA A 69 22.42 2.81 -7.58
CA ALA A 69 20.97 3.00 -7.63
C ALA A 69 20.51 3.93 -6.52
N SER A 70 19.53 4.80 -6.83
CA SER A 70 18.81 5.57 -5.83
C SER A 70 17.78 4.65 -5.18
N VAL A 71 17.89 4.42 -3.88
CA VAL A 71 16.99 3.51 -3.14
C VAL A 71 16.29 4.25 -2.02
N ILE A 72 15.12 3.77 -1.62
CA ILE A 72 14.47 4.16 -0.36
C ILE A 72 15.01 3.21 0.71
N PRO A 73 15.77 3.67 1.72
CA PRO A 73 16.28 2.77 2.74
C PRO A 73 15.11 2.14 3.50
N TYR A 74 15.18 0.82 3.69
CA TYR A 74 14.14 0.04 4.35
C TYR A 74 14.79 -1.14 5.07
N ASP A 75 14.72 -1.16 6.41
CA ASP A 75 15.23 -2.26 7.23
C ASP A 75 14.10 -3.25 7.53
N VAL A 76 14.06 -4.38 6.82
CA VAL A 76 13.07 -5.46 7.02
C VAL A 76 13.04 -6.02 8.44
N SER A 77 14.10 -5.84 9.24
CA SER A 77 14.16 -6.30 10.63
C SER A 77 13.53 -5.33 11.64
N LYS A 78 13.30 -4.07 11.25
CA LYS A 78 12.78 -3.02 12.14
C LYS A 78 11.54 -2.32 11.61
N GLU A 79 11.39 -2.25 10.30
CA GLU A 79 10.31 -1.52 9.64
C GLU A 79 9.15 -2.43 9.27
N PRO A 80 7.90 -1.93 9.36
CA PRO A 80 6.72 -2.77 9.13
C PRO A 80 6.51 -3.03 7.64
N VAL A 81 6.39 -4.32 7.26
CA VAL A 81 6.21 -4.77 5.87
C VAL A 81 4.84 -4.34 5.33
N SER A 82 4.78 -3.78 4.11
CA SER A 82 3.52 -3.30 3.48
C SER A 82 2.39 -4.31 3.46
N VAL A 83 2.70 -5.60 3.31
CA VAL A 83 1.69 -6.68 3.33
C VAL A 83 0.86 -6.69 4.61
N HIS A 84 1.44 -6.18 5.71
CA HIS A 84 0.82 -6.05 7.02
C HIS A 84 0.32 -4.62 7.31
N ARG A 85 0.52 -3.65 6.42
CA ARG A 85 -0.01 -2.29 6.55
C ARG A 85 -1.41 -2.22 5.93
N PRO A 86 -2.49 -2.10 6.72
CA PRO A 86 -3.85 -2.14 6.18
C PRO A 86 -4.11 -1.04 5.13
N LEU A 87 -3.52 0.14 5.30
CA LEU A 87 -3.70 1.26 4.38
C LEU A 87 -3.04 1.02 3.01
N SER A 88 -1.78 0.57 2.98
CA SER A 88 -1.08 0.24 1.73
C SER A 88 -1.83 -0.85 0.97
N ARG A 89 -2.29 -1.88 1.69
CA ARG A 89 -3.05 -2.99 1.12
C ARG A 89 -4.44 -2.55 0.61
N PHE A 90 -5.09 -1.63 1.30
CA PHE A 90 -6.35 -1.03 0.84
C PHE A 90 -6.17 -0.15 -0.41
N ILE A 91 -5.09 0.65 -0.47
CA ILE A 91 -4.72 1.41 -1.67
C ILE A 91 -4.50 0.48 -2.86
N ALA A 92 -3.78 -0.63 -2.67
CA ALA A 92 -3.58 -1.63 -3.71
C ALA A 92 -4.92 -2.22 -4.20
N GLY A 93 -5.84 -2.54 -3.29
CA GLY A 93 -7.19 -3.00 -3.63
C GLY A 93 -7.98 -1.98 -4.45
N LEU A 94 -7.96 -0.71 -4.06
CA LEU A 94 -8.63 0.37 -4.80
C LEU A 94 -7.97 0.62 -6.16
N HIS A 95 -6.64 0.50 -6.23
CA HIS A 95 -5.87 0.68 -7.46
C HIS A 95 -6.34 -0.28 -8.55
N LEU A 96 -6.61 -1.53 -8.19
CA LEU A 96 -7.17 -2.54 -9.11
C LEU A 96 -8.54 -2.15 -9.66
N GLN A 97 -9.32 -1.32 -8.96
CA GLN A 97 -10.64 -0.89 -9.40
C GLN A 97 -10.62 0.33 -10.33
N LEU A 98 -9.50 1.07 -10.40
CA LEU A 98 -9.42 2.34 -11.15
C LEU A 98 -9.69 2.17 -12.64
N HIS A 99 -9.21 1.08 -13.24
CA HIS A 99 -9.33 0.83 -14.67
C HIS A 99 -10.81 0.77 -15.13
N ARG A 100 -11.70 0.24 -14.27
CA ARG A 100 -13.16 0.15 -14.54
C ARG A 100 -13.79 1.51 -14.78
N HIS A 101 -13.17 2.55 -14.25
CA HIS A 101 -13.65 3.92 -14.33
C HIS A 101 -12.84 4.75 -15.34
N GLY A 102 -11.85 4.20 -16.05
CA GLY A 102 -10.95 4.97 -16.90
C GLY A 102 -10.01 5.88 -16.09
N LEU A 103 -9.60 5.41 -14.91
CA LEU A 103 -8.61 6.06 -14.05
C LEU A 103 -7.32 5.22 -14.00
N SER A 104 -6.19 5.88 -13.78
CA SER A 104 -4.89 5.26 -13.54
C SER A 104 -4.16 5.99 -12.44
N TYR A 105 -3.03 5.46 -11.96
CA TYR A 105 -2.22 6.16 -10.96
C TYR A 105 -1.92 7.60 -11.35
N HIS A 106 -1.68 7.85 -12.64
CA HIS A 106 -1.27 9.13 -13.20
C HIS A 106 -2.44 10.04 -13.60
N SER A 107 -3.68 9.66 -13.30
CA SER A 107 -4.85 10.51 -13.50
C SER A 107 -4.75 11.82 -12.71
N ARG A 108 -5.20 12.92 -13.34
CA ARG A 108 -5.12 14.29 -12.79
C ARG A 108 -5.90 14.45 -11.48
N GLU A 109 -6.93 13.63 -11.28
CA GLU A 109 -7.74 13.55 -10.07
C GLU A 109 -6.91 13.30 -8.80
N PHE A 110 -5.73 12.69 -8.96
CA PHE A 110 -4.82 12.34 -7.86
C PHE A 110 -3.67 13.33 -7.70
N GLU A 111 -3.56 14.32 -8.58
CA GLU A 111 -2.60 15.41 -8.45
C GLU A 111 -3.01 16.33 -7.30
N ARG A 112 -2.00 16.93 -6.66
CA ARG A 112 -2.15 17.79 -5.50
C ARG A 112 -1.26 19.01 -5.71
N GLN A 113 -1.84 20.20 -5.49
CA GLN A 113 -1.10 21.46 -5.57
C GLN A 113 -0.24 21.71 -4.33
N ASP A 114 -0.67 21.19 -3.18
CA ASP A 114 -0.08 21.45 -1.86
C ASP A 114 1.08 20.51 -1.53
N ARG A 115 1.00 19.24 -1.92
CA ARG A 115 2.02 18.22 -1.64
C ARG A 115 1.97 17.12 -2.69
N PRO A 116 3.11 16.69 -3.27
CA PRO A 116 3.10 15.60 -4.23
C PRO A 116 2.49 14.32 -3.61
N LYS A 117 1.66 13.62 -4.40
CA LYS A 117 1.23 12.26 -4.06
C LYS A 117 2.47 11.35 -3.94
N PRO A 118 2.44 10.29 -3.11
CA PRO A 118 3.56 9.36 -3.04
C PRO A 118 3.87 8.78 -4.43
N THR A 119 5.09 8.30 -4.63
CA THR A 119 5.43 7.45 -5.78
C THR A 119 4.91 6.04 -5.55
N PRO A 120 4.71 5.22 -6.59
CA PRO A 120 4.30 3.82 -6.41
C PRO A 120 5.24 3.03 -5.48
N GLU A 121 6.54 3.32 -5.52
CA GLU A 121 7.58 2.71 -4.69
C GLU A 121 7.42 3.11 -3.20
N GLU A 122 6.97 4.33 -2.93
CA GLU A 122 6.68 4.82 -1.57
C GLU A 122 5.40 4.20 -0.96
N LEU A 123 4.60 3.43 -1.71
CA LEU A 123 3.40 2.75 -1.18
C LEU A 123 3.70 1.40 -0.51
N ILE A 124 4.93 0.91 -0.65
CA ILE A 124 5.41 -0.43 -0.24
C ILE A 124 6.10 -0.37 1.14
#